data_AF-A0A963Z5S1-F1
#
_entry.id   AF-A0A963Z5S1-F1
#
_cell.length_a   1.000
_cell.length_b   1.000
_cell.length_c   1.000
_cell.angle_alpha   90.00
_cell.angle_beta   90.00
_cell.angle_gamma   90.00
#
_symmetry.space_group_name_H-M   'P 1'
#
loop_
_entity.id
_entity.type
_entity.pdbx_description
1 polymer ?
#
loop_
_entity_poly.entity_id
_entity_poly.type
_entity_poly.pdbx_seq_one_letter_code
_entity_poly.pdbx_strand_id
1 'polypeptide(L)'
;MAKPVAQNDDKKNAATLTWVAPMAGVAWATGVASKVLIPVPFTKLPNLPKGLLLSLYPPPDYKGSTCTIFIRNPEDAHHGSPGLRLDYDYNKSTKKVDYHWNVDGGGRARARFPNITNHMPVGLKGAVIYKAAKAFRIGGKIFFLSGALLDGISILTADRPFRRSFQVLSAWELSEYLAVEAGQIGAGLGTMVEPGFGTAIGGGIGALAGGFFGYFTAEAAAGYVYDFAEGTRFKSMPEVFTQP
;
A
#
# COMPACT_ATOMS: atom_id res chain seq x y z
N MET A 1 -38.38 -33.74 -29.07
CA MET A 1 -37.56 -33.77 -27.84
C MET A 1 -36.91 -32.41 -27.66
N ALA A 2 -37.41 -31.60 -26.72
CA ALA A 2 -36.82 -30.29 -26.41
C ALA A 2 -35.57 -30.50 -25.55
N LYS A 3 -34.43 -29.92 -25.95
CA LYS A 3 -33.23 -29.88 -25.11
C LYS A 3 -33.54 -29.06 -23.85
N PRO A 4 -33.17 -29.51 -22.65
CA PRO A 4 -33.31 -28.70 -21.45
C PRO A 4 -32.42 -27.45 -21.59
N VAL A 5 -33.05 -26.30 -21.35
CA VAL A 5 -32.47 -24.96 -21.40
C VAL A 5 -31.41 -24.82 -20.31
N ALA A 6 -30.26 -24.27 -20.67
CA ALA A 6 -29.08 -23.99 -19.85
C ALA A 6 -29.32 -22.89 -18.78
N GLN A 7 -30.39 -22.98 -18.01
CA GLN A 7 -30.84 -21.93 -17.10
C GLN A 7 -30.16 -21.98 -15.72
N ASN A 8 -29.28 -22.95 -15.48
CA ASN A 8 -28.68 -23.22 -14.18
C ASN A 8 -27.25 -22.69 -14.01
N ASP A 9 -26.56 -22.35 -15.10
CA ASP A 9 -25.17 -21.87 -15.07
C ASP A 9 -25.10 -20.35 -14.84
N ASP A 10 -26.02 -19.58 -15.43
CA ASP A 10 -26.07 -18.12 -15.31
C ASP A 10 -26.25 -17.64 -13.84
N LYS A 11 -27.05 -18.36 -13.05
CA LYS A 11 -27.30 -18.01 -11.64
C LYS A 11 -26.12 -18.30 -10.71
N LYS A 12 -25.34 -19.35 -11.02
CA LYS A 12 -24.14 -19.71 -10.25
C LYS A 12 -23.00 -18.74 -10.55
N ASN A 13 -22.87 -18.30 -11.79
CA ASN A 13 -21.87 -17.32 -12.20
C ASN A 13 -22.16 -15.94 -11.57
N ALA A 14 -23.42 -15.50 -11.56
CA ALA A 14 -23.83 -14.24 -10.92
C ALA A 14 -23.54 -14.21 -9.41
N ALA A 15 -23.85 -15.30 -8.69
CA ALA A 15 -23.59 -15.40 -7.24
C ALA A 15 -22.10 -15.42 -6.89
N THR A 16 -21.27 -16.02 -7.74
CA THR A 16 -19.80 -16.05 -7.59
C THR A 16 -19.22 -14.64 -7.82
N LEU A 17 -19.73 -13.92 -8.83
CA LEU A 17 -19.27 -12.56 -9.17
C LEU A 17 -19.62 -11.54 -8.07
N THR A 18 -20.77 -11.67 -7.41
CA THR A 18 -21.24 -10.72 -6.39
C THR A 18 -20.33 -10.60 -5.16
N TRP A 19 -19.59 -11.65 -4.79
CA TRP A 19 -18.69 -11.62 -3.62
C TRP A 19 -17.22 -11.47 -4.01
N VAL A 20 -16.83 -11.92 -5.20
CA VAL A 20 -15.42 -11.92 -5.64
C VAL A 20 -14.89 -10.49 -5.84
N ALA A 21 -15.65 -9.61 -6.51
CA ALA A 21 -15.18 -8.25 -6.80
C ALA A 21 -14.97 -7.38 -5.54
N PRO A 22 -15.91 -7.30 -4.58
CA PRO A 22 -15.68 -6.55 -3.34
C PRO A 22 -14.50 -7.09 -2.52
N MET A 23 -14.34 -8.41 -2.47
CA MET A 23 -13.24 -9.06 -1.76
C MET A 23 -11.88 -8.84 -2.44
N ALA A 24 -11.86 -8.76 -3.78
CA ALA A 24 -10.67 -8.41 -4.55
C ALA A 24 -10.17 -7.01 -4.16
N GLY A 25 -11.07 -6.02 -4.13
CA GLY A 25 -10.74 -4.65 -3.74
C GLY A 25 -10.24 -4.51 -2.30
N VAL A 26 -10.91 -5.15 -1.35
CA VAL A 26 -10.48 -5.16 0.06
C VAL A 26 -9.09 -5.79 0.20
N ALA A 27 -8.85 -6.92 -0.46
CA ALA A 27 -7.58 -7.63 -0.42
C ALA A 27 -6.46 -6.80 -1.10
N TRP A 28 -6.72 -6.24 -2.28
CA TRP A 28 -5.76 -5.41 -2.99
C TRP A 28 -5.37 -4.17 -2.17
N ALA A 29 -6.35 -3.39 -1.72
CA ALA A 29 -6.11 -2.17 -0.94
C ALA A 29 -5.29 -2.42 0.33
N THR A 30 -5.64 -3.49 1.07
CA THR A 30 -4.90 -3.92 2.26
C THR A 30 -3.48 -4.32 1.91
N GLY A 31 -3.31 -5.04 0.79
CA GLY A 31 -2.01 -5.50 0.33
C GLY A 31 -1.09 -4.37 -0.11
N VAL A 32 -1.60 -3.44 -0.91
CA VAL A 32 -0.89 -2.24 -1.38
C VAL A 32 -0.42 -1.39 -0.20
N ALA A 33 -1.30 -1.09 0.75
CA ALA A 33 -0.95 -0.29 1.92
C ALA A 33 0.21 -0.87 2.75
N SER A 34 0.40 -2.20 2.71
CA SER A 34 1.54 -2.85 3.39
C SER A 34 2.88 -2.71 2.65
N LYS A 35 2.85 -2.41 1.34
CA LYS A 35 4.00 -2.43 0.42
C LYS A 35 4.49 -1.06 -0.01
N VAL A 36 3.61 -0.06 -0.02
CA VAL A 36 3.96 1.29 -0.46
C VAL A 36 5.07 1.91 0.40
N LEU A 37 5.92 2.71 -0.24
CA LEU A 37 6.89 3.56 0.44
C LEU A 37 6.23 4.91 0.67
N ILE A 38 6.09 5.30 1.94
CA ILE A 38 5.34 6.49 2.33
C ILE A 38 6.32 7.63 2.61
N PRO A 39 6.31 8.72 1.83
CA PRO A 39 7.07 9.92 2.20
C PRO A 39 6.58 10.49 3.52
N VAL A 40 7.50 10.87 4.40
CA VAL A 40 7.17 11.59 5.63
C VAL A 40 7.35 13.08 5.35
N PRO A 41 6.25 13.87 5.33
CA PRO A 41 6.34 15.29 4.96
C PRO A 41 7.09 16.08 6.03
N PHE A 42 7.55 17.28 5.68
CA PHE A 42 8.29 18.19 6.57
C PHE A 42 9.63 17.64 7.10
N THR A 43 10.11 16.54 6.52
CA THR A 43 11.42 15.97 6.85
C THR A 43 12.50 16.33 5.81
N LYS A 44 12.14 17.10 4.78
CA LYS A 44 13.10 17.68 3.84
C LYS A 44 13.88 18.79 4.55
N LEU A 45 15.20 18.66 4.57
CA LEU A 45 16.12 19.65 5.14
C LEU A 45 17.13 20.06 4.04
N PRO A 46 17.86 21.18 4.18
CA PRO A 46 18.88 21.59 3.21
C PRO A 46 19.90 20.50 2.89
N ASN A 47 20.21 19.65 3.88
CA ASN A 47 21.10 18.49 3.75
C ASN A 47 20.36 17.15 3.56
N LEU A 48 19.05 17.20 3.26
CA LEU A 48 18.16 16.05 3.11
C LEU A 48 17.08 16.30 2.05
N PRO A 49 17.45 16.48 0.76
CA PRO A 49 16.55 16.98 -0.27
C PRO A 49 15.36 16.03 -0.56
N LYS A 50 15.55 14.72 -0.36
CA LYS A 50 14.52 13.70 -0.60
C LYS A 50 13.63 13.39 0.61
N GLY A 51 13.94 13.91 1.80
CA GLY A 51 13.18 13.63 3.03
C GLY A 51 13.30 12.19 3.54
N LEU A 52 12.46 11.81 4.50
CA LEU A 52 12.35 10.47 5.07
C LEU A 52 11.22 9.67 4.40
N LEU A 53 11.38 8.36 4.34
CA LEU A 53 10.42 7.38 3.88
C LEU A 53 10.11 6.40 5.01
N LEU A 54 8.83 6.11 5.21
CA LEU A 54 8.30 5.03 6.03
C LEU A 54 8.10 3.78 5.15
N SER A 55 8.55 2.62 5.66
CA SER A 55 8.33 1.31 5.05
C SER A 55 8.27 0.20 6.09
N LEU A 56 7.57 -0.88 5.78
CA LEU A 56 7.58 -2.13 6.55
C LEU A 56 8.67 -3.11 6.07
N TYR A 57 9.28 -2.81 4.93
CA TYR A 57 10.27 -3.67 4.30
C TYR A 57 11.68 -3.13 4.49
N PRO A 58 12.66 -4.02 4.74
CA PRO A 58 14.05 -3.63 4.69
C PRO A 58 14.39 -3.14 3.28
N PRO A 59 15.41 -2.27 3.13
CA PRO A 59 15.93 -2.02 1.79
C PRO A 59 16.51 -3.27 1.15
N PRO A 60 16.66 -3.27 -0.19
CA PRO A 60 17.18 -4.41 -0.93
C PRO A 60 18.56 -4.92 -0.46
N ASP A 61 19.41 -4.04 0.06
CA ASP A 61 20.78 -4.35 0.50
C ASP A 61 20.87 -4.83 1.95
N TYR A 62 19.78 -4.76 2.71
CA TYR A 62 19.77 -5.06 4.14
C TYR A 62 19.25 -6.47 4.43
N LYS A 63 20.18 -7.37 4.79
CA LYS A 63 19.92 -8.80 5.02
C LYS A 63 19.76 -9.12 6.51
N GLY A 64 18.94 -10.12 6.83
CA GLY A 64 18.91 -10.75 8.17
C GLY A 64 18.25 -9.92 9.28
N SER A 65 17.50 -8.87 8.93
CA SER A 65 16.96 -7.95 9.93
C SER A 65 15.75 -8.49 10.68
N THR A 66 15.77 -8.33 12.00
CA THR A 66 14.64 -8.49 12.91
C THR A 66 13.70 -7.28 12.90
N CYS A 67 14.03 -6.19 12.20
CA CYS A 67 13.22 -4.98 12.13
C CYS A 67 11.94 -5.14 11.29
N THR A 68 10.89 -4.39 11.67
CA THR A 68 9.58 -4.41 10.99
C THR A 68 9.12 -3.05 10.49
N ILE A 69 9.70 -1.96 10.98
CA ILE A 69 9.37 -0.60 10.59
C ILE A 69 10.68 0.13 10.33
N PHE A 70 10.72 0.88 9.25
CA PHE A 70 11.87 1.64 8.79
C PHE A 70 11.41 3.07 8.48
N ILE A 71 12.01 4.07 9.13
CA ILE A 71 11.83 5.49 8.82
C ILE A 71 13.20 6.08 8.49
N ARG A 72 13.46 6.31 7.21
CA ARG A 72 14.83 6.57 6.72
C ARG A 72 14.86 7.37 5.45
N ASN A 73 15.99 8.02 5.18
CA ASN A 73 16.18 8.67 3.89
C ASN A 73 16.56 7.62 2.82
N PRO A 74 16.03 7.71 1.59
CA PRO A 74 16.32 6.77 0.52
C PRO A 74 17.79 6.78 0.05
N GLU A 75 18.51 7.89 0.22
CA GLU A 75 19.94 8.03 -0.14
C GLU A 75 20.85 7.36 0.90
N ASP A 76 20.43 7.32 2.17
CA ASP A 76 21.14 6.61 3.23
C ASP A 76 21.03 5.08 3.09
N ALA A 77 20.16 4.59 2.19
CA ALA A 77 19.96 3.17 1.94
C ALA A 77 21.19 2.47 1.37
N HIS A 78 22.13 3.18 0.73
CA HIS A 78 23.33 2.57 0.12
C HIS A 78 24.56 2.49 1.04
N HIS A 79 24.49 3.06 2.26
CA HIS A 79 25.65 3.21 3.14
C HIS A 79 25.48 2.57 4.51
N GLY A 80 24.63 1.56 4.64
CA GLY A 80 24.44 0.84 5.90
C GLY A 80 23.95 1.73 7.06
N SER A 81 23.28 2.86 6.75
CA SER A 81 22.82 3.87 7.72
C SER A 81 21.28 3.95 7.75
N PRO A 82 20.58 2.89 8.19
CA PRO A 82 19.14 2.78 8.03
C PRO A 82 18.39 3.55 9.12
N GLY A 83 18.49 4.88 9.12
CA GLY A 83 17.61 5.80 9.86
C GLY A 83 17.12 5.30 11.22
N LEU A 84 15.80 5.37 11.44
CA LEU A 84 15.12 4.84 12.61
C LEU A 84 14.44 3.51 12.28
N ARG A 85 14.67 2.49 13.10
CA ARG A 85 14.12 1.13 12.92
C ARG A 85 13.48 0.61 14.20
N LEU A 86 12.31 0.00 14.08
CA LEU A 86 11.71 -0.73 15.20
C LEU A 86 12.18 -2.18 15.18
N ASP A 87 12.90 -2.56 16.23
CA ASP A 87 13.57 -3.86 16.34
C ASP A 87 13.22 -4.58 17.65
N TYR A 88 13.67 -5.84 17.76
CA TYR A 88 13.62 -6.62 18.98
C TYR A 88 14.88 -7.45 19.15
N ASP A 89 15.30 -7.63 20.40
CA ASP A 89 16.38 -8.54 20.79
C ASP A 89 15.95 -9.42 21.96
N TYR A 90 16.57 -10.61 22.08
CA TYR A 90 16.39 -11.45 23.26
C TYR A 90 17.36 -11.03 24.36
N ASN A 91 16.81 -10.55 25.48
CA ASN A 91 17.58 -10.21 26.65
C ASN A 91 17.91 -11.47 27.46
N LYS A 92 19.19 -11.85 27.44
CA LYS A 92 19.67 -13.06 28.11
C LYS A 92 19.54 -13.01 29.63
N SER A 93 19.52 -11.81 30.22
CA SER A 93 19.44 -11.59 31.67
C SER A 93 18.00 -11.68 32.17
N THR A 94 17.05 -11.04 31.47
CA THR A 94 15.62 -11.07 31.85
C THR A 94 14.84 -12.23 31.23
N LYS A 95 15.47 -12.97 30.32
CA LYS A 95 14.87 -14.05 29.51
C LYS A 95 13.65 -13.63 28.70
N LYS A 96 13.56 -12.34 28.35
CA LYS A 96 12.43 -11.74 27.62
C LYS A 96 12.89 -11.12 26.31
N VAL A 97 11.93 -10.90 25.42
CA VAL A 97 12.12 -10.14 24.18
C VAL A 97 11.96 -8.65 24.49
N ASP A 98 13.00 -7.88 24.23
CA ASP A 98 13.03 -6.45 24.43
C ASP A 98 12.90 -5.74 23.08
N TYR A 99 11.78 -5.06 22.90
CA TYR A 99 11.55 -4.19 21.76
C TYR A 99 12.22 -2.84 21.99
N HIS A 100 12.85 -2.31 20.95
CA HIS A 100 13.56 -1.04 21.03
C HIS A 100 13.62 -0.32 19.68
N TRP A 101 13.80 1.00 19.75
CA TRP A 101 14.22 1.76 18.59
C TRP A 101 15.72 1.60 18.38
N ASN A 102 16.10 1.37 17.14
CA ASN A 102 17.48 1.38 16.69
C ASN A 102 17.69 2.59 15.78
N VAL A 103 18.69 3.41 16.09
CA VAL A 103 19.02 4.64 15.36
C VAL A 103 20.41 4.50 14.82
N ASP A 104 20.53 4.43 13.50
CA ASP A 104 21.76 4.07 12.80
C ASP A 104 22.06 5.06 11.68
N GLY A 105 23.34 5.35 11.44
CA GLY A 105 23.79 6.46 10.59
C GLY A 105 24.39 7.67 11.32
N GLY A 106 24.85 7.49 12.57
CA GLY A 106 25.64 8.48 13.31
C GLY A 106 24.89 9.78 13.65
N GLY A 107 25.60 10.91 13.68
CA GLY A 107 25.07 12.21 14.10
C GLY A 107 23.88 12.72 13.27
N ARG A 108 23.79 12.34 11.99
CA ARG A 108 22.68 12.71 11.10
C ARG A 108 21.36 12.04 11.50
N ALA A 109 21.38 10.77 11.86
CA ALA A 109 20.20 10.06 12.33
C ALA A 109 19.70 10.62 13.68
N ARG A 110 20.63 10.92 14.61
CA ARG A 110 20.29 11.58 15.89
C ARG A 110 19.71 12.98 15.71
N ALA A 111 20.19 13.76 14.74
CA ALA A 111 19.62 15.08 14.46
C ALA A 111 18.16 15.01 13.98
N ARG A 112 17.77 13.93 13.30
CA ARG A 112 16.39 13.73 12.82
C ARG A 112 15.47 13.18 13.92
N PHE A 113 16.03 12.42 14.85
CA PHE A 113 15.29 11.82 15.98
C PHE A 113 15.98 12.18 17.31
N PRO A 114 15.94 13.45 17.74
CA PRO A 114 16.76 13.95 18.85
C PRO A 114 16.45 13.26 20.18
N ASN A 115 15.22 12.78 20.36
CA ASN A 115 14.76 12.14 21.58
C ASN A 115 14.75 10.61 21.49
N ILE A 116 15.29 10.03 20.42
CA ILE A 116 15.37 8.57 20.24
C ILE A 116 16.84 8.18 20.15
N THR A 117 17.30 7.42 21.13
CA THR A 117 18.67 6.89 21.16
C THR A 117 18.74 5.51 20.55
N ASN A 118 19.95 5.08 20.18
CA ASN A 118 20.16 3.70 19.75
C ASN A 118 19.84 2.71 20.89
N HIS A 119 19.18 1.60 20.58
CA HIS A 119 18.62 0.63 21.54
C HIS A 119 17.71 1.23 22.61
N MET A 120 16.99 2.31 22.31
CA MET A 120 16.04 2.90 23.26
C MET A 120 14.85 1.95 23.48
N PRO A 121 14.60 1.46 24.71
CA PRO A 121 13.47 0.59 24.98
C PRO A 121 12.13 1.29 24.73
N VAL A 122 11.17 0.57 24.15
CA VAL A 122 9.86 1.14 23.77
C VAL A 122 8.67 0.54 24.52
N GLY A 123 8.94 -0.43 25.40
CA GLY A 123 7.93 -1.05 26.25
C GLY A 123 6.77 -1.69 25.47
N LEU A 124 5.59 -1.72 26.10
CA LEU A 124 4.41 -2.40 25.57
C LEU A 124 3.92 -1.80 24.25
N LYS A 125 3.94 -0.47 24.12
CA LYS A 125 3.49 0.21 22.89
C LYS A 125 4.30 -0.25 21.68
N GLY A 126 5.63 -0.26 21.80
CA GLY A 126 6.48 -0.72 20.72
C GLY A 126 6.35 -2.22 20.44
N ALA A 127 6.12 -3.05 21.46
CA ALA A 127 5.84 -4.48 21.26
C ALA A 127 4.58 -4.70 20.42
N VAL A 128 3.49 -3.97 20.72
CA VAL A 128 2.23 -4.04 19.97
C VAL A 128 2.44 -3.58 18.53
N ILE A 129 3.07 -2.43 18.34
CA ILE A 129 3.32 -1.84 17.02
C ILE A 129 4.23 -2.73 16.18
N TYR A 130 5.28 -3.30 16.78
CA TYR A 130 6.15 -4.28 16.11
C TYR A 130 5.36 -5.49 15.61
N LYS A 131 4.56 -6.11 16.49
CA LYS A 131 3.78 -7.31 16.15
C LYS A 131 2.73 -7.00 15.10
N ALA A 132 2.04 -5.86 15.22
CA ALA A 132 1.08 -5.38 14.24
C ALA A 132 1.74 -5.14 12.89
N ALA A 133 2.88 -4.44 12.83
CA ALA A 133 3.64 -4.23 11.60
C ALA A 133 4.12 -5.54 10.97
N LYS A 134 4.60 -6.49 11.77
CA LYS A 134 5.00 -7.82 11.28
C LYS A 134 3.82 -8.58 10.67
N ALA A 135 2.69 -8.61 11.37
CA ALA A 135 1.47 -9.25 10.91
C ALA A 135 0.94 -8.56 9.64
N PHE A 136 0.91 -7.24 9.63
CA PHE A 136 0.45 -6.44 8.49
C PHE A 136 1.35 -6.59 7.27
N ARG A 137 2.66 -6.70 7.46
CA ARG A 137 3.62 -6.99 6.38
C ARG A 137 3.39 -8.37 5.76
N ILE A 138 3.23 -9.41 6.59
CA ILE A 138 3.05 -10.79 6.10
C ILE A 138 1.65 -10.95 5.50
N GLY A 139 0.62 -10.58 6.26
CA GLY A 139 -0.77 -10.62 5.82
C GLY A 139 -0.99 -9.77 4.58
N GLY A 140 -0.41 -8.57 4.52
CA GLY A 140 -0.48 -7.69 3.36
C GLY A 140 0.11 -8.30 2.09
N LYS A 141 1.18 -9.11 2.16
CA LYS A 141 1.64 -9.87 0.98
C LYS A 141 0.60 -10.88 0.50
N ILE A 142 0.00 -11.59 1.44
CA ILE A 142 -1.03 -12.59 1.14
C ILE A 142 -2.23 -11.88 0.49
N PHE A 143 -2.72 -10.80 1.11
CA PHE A 143 -3.82 -9.98 0.60
C PHE A 143 -3.51 -9.36 -0.77
N PHE A 144 -2.28 -8.86 -1.00
CA PHE A 144 -1.87 -8.33 -2.30
C PHE A 144 -1.99 -9.40 -3.41
N LEU A 145 -1.46 -10.60 -3.17
CA LEU A 145 -1.52 -11.70 -4.12
C LEU A 145 -2.95 -12.22 -4.31
N SER A 146 -3.70 -12.38 -3.21
CA SER A 146 -5.10 -12.82 -3.25
C SER A 146 -5.99 -11.79 -3.98
N GLY A 147 -5.80 -10.49 -3.74
CA GLY A 147 -6.53 -9.43 -4.45
C GLY A 147 -6.29 -9.49 -5.95
N ALA A 148 -5.01 -9.58 -6.37
CA ALA A 148 -4.67 -9.71 -7.78
C ALA A 148 -5.29 -10.97 -8.43
N LEU A 149 -5.28 -12.10 -7.72
CA LEU A 149 -5.89 -13.34 -8.20
C LEU A 149 -7.43 -13.22 -8.33
N LEU A 150 -8.09 -12.68 -7.32
CA LEU A 150 -9.55 -12.47 -7.33
C LEU A 150 -9.95 -11.49 -8.42
N ASP A 151 -9.15 -10.46 -8.68
CA ASP A 151 -9.36 -9.55 -9.81
C ASP A 151 -9.22 -10.26 -11.16
N GLY A 152 -8.21 -11.12 -11.32
CA GLY A 152 -8.08 -11.97 -12.51
C GLY A 152 -9.29 -12.88 -12.72
N ILE A 153 -9.79 -13.52 -11.65
CA ILE A 153 -11.04 -14.31 -11.71
C ILE A 153 -12.22 -13.42 -12.11
N SER A 154 -12.33 -12.22 -11.55
CA SER A 154 -13.42 -11.29 -11.87
C SER A 154 -13.42 -10.88 -13.34
N ILE A 155 -12.24 -10.72 -13.95
CA ILE A 155 -12.09 -10.40 -15.37
C ILE A 155 -12.54 -11.59 -16.24
N LEU A 156 -12.06 -12.79 -15.92
CA LEU A 156 -12.35 -14.00 -16.70
C LEU A 156 -13.81 -14.43 -16.65
N THR A 157 -14.53 -14.05 -15.59
CA THR A 157 -15.93 -14.41 -15.36
C THR A 157 -16.90 -13.28 -15.66
N ALA A 158 -16.42 -12.10 -16.04
CA ALA A 158 -17.26 -10.96 -16.39
C ALA A 158 -17.84 -11.08 -17.81
N ASP A 159 -19.10 -10.69 -17.98
CA ASP A 159 -19.76 -10.60 -19.29
C ASP A 159 -19.05 -9.60 -20.23
N ARG A 160 -18.41 -8.57 -19.66
CA ARG A 160 -17.61 -7.57 -20.37
C ARG A 160 -16.17 -7.57 -19.84
N PRO A 161 -15.32 -8.51 -20.26
CA PRO A 161 -13.98 -8.69 -19.70
C PRO A 161 -13.08 -7.48 -19.92
N PHE A 162 -13.19 -6.79 -21.06
CA PHE A 162 -12.41 -5.57 -21.31
C PHE A 162 -12.80 -4.40 -20.40
N ARG A 163 -14.11 -4.20 -20.19
CA ARG A 163 -14.62 -3.22 -19.22
C ARG A 163 -14.10 -3.52 -17.82
N ARG A 164 -14.18 -4.78 -17.40
CA ARG A 164 -13.71 -5.21 -16.07
C ARG A 164 -12.20 -5.02 -15.90
N SER A 165 -11.41 -5.38 -16.91
CA SER A 165 -9.95 -5.14 -16.90
C SER A 165 -9.62 -3.67 -16.74
N PHE A 166 -10.31 -2.78 -17.47
CA PHE A 166 -10.11 -1.35 -17.34
C PHE A 166 -10.41 -0.85 -15.91
N GLN A 167 -11.52 -1.30 -15.33
CA GLN A 167 -11.87 -0.98 -13.93
C GLN A 167 -10.79 -1.42 -12.95
N VAL A 168 -10.33 -2.67 -13.06
CA VAL A 168 -9.33 -3.25 -12.15
C VAL A 168 -7.99 -2.51 -12.26
N LEU A 169 -7.50 -2.25 -13.46
CA LEU A 169 -6.21 -1.58 -13.65
C LEU A 169 -6.24 -0.14 -13.13
N SER A 170 -7.33 0.61 -13.41
CA SER A 170 -7.52 1.94 -12.84
C SER A 170 -7.62 1.89 -11.31
N ALA A 171 -8.31 0.90 -10.77
CA ALA A 171 -8.44 0.69 -9.32
C ALA A 171 -7.07 0.40 -8.66
N TRP A 172 -6.22 -0.40 -9.31
CA TRP A 172 -4.89 -0.69 -8.82
C TRP A 172 -4.02 0.57 -8.75
N GLU A 173 -3.97 1.32 -9.86
CA GLU A 173 -3.15 2.52 -9.96
C GLU A 173 -3.60 3.60 -8.97
N LEU A 174 -4.90 3.90 -8.91
CA LEU A 174 -5.39 4.93 -7.98
C LEU A 174 -5.28 4.47 -6.52
N SER A 175 -5.46 3.18 -6.23
CA SER A 175 -5.23 2.63 -4.89
C SER A 175 -3.78 2.81 -4.46
N GLU A 176 -2.81 2.54 -5.34
CA GLU A 176 -1.38 2.73 -5.01
C GLU A 176 -1.06 4.20 -4.77
N TYR A 177 -1.51 5.07 -5.68
CA TYR A 177 -1.31 6.51 -5.59
C TYR A 177 -1.89 7.09 -4.30
N LEU A 178 -3.17 6.82 -4.01
CA LEU A 178 -3.83 7.37 -2.81
C LEU A 178 -3.35 6.70 -1.52
N ALA A 179 -2.89 5.44 -1.54
CA ALA A 179 -2.22 4.85 -0.38
C ALA A 179 -0.94 5.61 -0.04
N VAL A 180 -0.15 6.01 -1.03
CA VAL A 180 1.04 6.83 -0.79
C VAL A 180 0.65 8.23 -0.28
N GLU A 181 -0.30 8.90 -0.93
CA GLU A 181 -0.68 10.27 -0.60
C GLU A 181 -1.35 10.39 0.79
N ALA A 182 -2.36 9.56 1.05
CA ALA A 182 -3.02 9.54 2.36
C ALA A 182 -2.08 9.02 3.46
N GLY A 183 -1.21 8.06 3.12
CA GLY A 183 -0.13 7.61 3.99
C GLY A 183 0.82 8.76 4.35
N GLN A 184 1.20 9.60 3.39
CA GLN A 184 2.06 10.75 3.62
C GLN A 184 1.40 11.77 4.56
N ILE A 185 0.12 12.08 4.33
CA ILE A 185 -0.65 12.97 5.22
C ILE A 185 -0.70 12.38 6.64
N GLY A 186 -1.06 11.11 6.76
CA GLY A 186 -1.14 10.42 8.05
C GLY A 186 0.21 10.35 8.77
N ALA A 187 1.29 10.03 8.05
CA ALA A 187 2.65 10.02 8.60
C ALA A 187 3.08 11.41 9.06
N GLY A 188 2.70 12.46 8.34
CA GLY A 188 2.93 13.85 8.71
C GLY A 188 2.26 14.24 10.01
N LEU A 189 0.94 14.05 10.08
CA LEU A 189 0.16 14.32 11.30
C LEU A 189 0.67 13.49 12.49
N GLY A 190 0.97 12.21 12.25
CA GLY A 190 1.53 11.33 13.26
C GLY A 190 2.91 11.80 13.76
N THR A 191 3.76 12.30 12.86
CA THR A 191 5.08 12.85 13.23
C THR A 191 4.97 14.09 14.09
N MET A 192 3.96 14.95 13.85
CA MET A 192 3.71 16.14 14.68
C MET A 192 3.31 15.77 16.12
N VAL A 193 2.65 14.63 16.31
CA VAL A 193 2.30 14.11 17.64
C VAL A 193 3.50 13.43 18.29
N GLU A 194 4.09 12.45 17.61
CA GLU A 194 5.23 11.68 18.11
C GLU A 194 6.08 11.15 16.94
N PRO A 195 7.30 11.68 16.72
CA PRO A 195 8.24 11.14 15.76
C PRO A 195 8.55 9.67 16.05
N GLY A 196 8.49 8.81 15.04
CA GLY A 196 8.66 7.37 15.19
C GLY A 196 7.32 6.64 15.25
N PHE A 197 6.72 6.51 16.44
CA PHE A 197 5.47 5.76 16.58
C PHE A 197 4.29 6.44 15.90
N GLY A 198 4.10 7.73 16.14
CA GLY A 198 3.03 8.49 15.49
C GLY A 198 3.20 8.47 13.98
N THR A 199 4.42 8.68 13.48
CA THR A 199 4.76 8.55 12.05
C THR A 199 4.31 7.21 11.47
N ALA A 200 4.67 6.09 12.12
CA ALA A 200 4.40 4.76 11.64
C ALA A 200 2.90 4.40 11.68
N ILE A 201 2.20 4.72 12.78
CA ILE A 201 0.77 4.46 12.92
C ILE A 201 -0.02 5.32 11.94
N GLY A 202 0.24 6.62 11.92
CA GLY A 202 -0.45 7.57 11.06
C GLY A 202 -0.23 7.22 9.58
N GLY A 203 1.01 6.90 9.20
CA GLY A 203 1.32 6.47 7.84
C GLY A 203 0.61 5.17 7.43
N GLY A 204 0.63 4.16 8.31
CA GLY A 204 -0.05 2.89 8.04
C GLY A 204 -1.58 3.03 7.91
N ILE A 205 -2.23 3.78 8.82
CA ILE A 205 -3.68 4.04 8.76
C ILE A 205 -4.03 4.86 7.52
N GLY A 206 -3.28 5.91 7.24
CA GLY A 206 -3.48 6.75 6.06
C GLY A 206 -3.35 5.94 4.78
N ALA A 207 -2.32 5.11 4.66
CA ALA A 207 -2.11 4.29 3.47
C ALA A 207 -3.20 3.24 3.27
N LEU A 208 -3.69 2.63 4.35
CA LEU A 208 -4.85 1.75 4.28
C LEU A 208 -6.08 2.50 3.78
N ALA A 209 -6.48 3.59 4.44
CA ALA A 209 -7.65 4.37 4.05
C ALA A 209 -7.57 4.87 2.60
N GLY A 210 -6.41 5.39 2.19
CA GLY A 210 -6.15 5.84 0.82
C GLY A 210 -6.23 4.72 -0.21
N GLY A 211 -5.65 3.55 0.08
CA GLY A 211 -5.76 2.39 -0.79
C GLY A 211 -7.19 1.92 -0.99
N PHE A 212 -7.95 1.81 0.12
CA PHE A 212 -9.37 1.43 0.07
C PHE A 212 -10.18 2.42 -0.75
N PHE A 213 -10.04 3.72 -0.46
CA PHE A 213 -10.76 4.76 -1.18
C PHE A 213 -10.37 4.80 -2.66
N GLY A 214 -9.08 4.71 -2.97
CA GLY A 214 -8.56 4.74 -4.34
C GLY A 214 -9.06 3.57 -5.17
N TYR A 215 -9.07 2.35 -4.63
CA TYR A 215 -9.56 1.19 -5.35
C TYR A 215 -11.03 1.36 -5.75
N PHE A 216 -11.92 1.55 -4.78
CA PHE A 216 -13.36 1.55 -5.03
C PHE A 216 -13.85 2.75 -5.83
N THR A 217 -13.21 3.93 -5.66
CA THR A 217 -13.58 5.10 -6.44
C THR A 217 -13.13 5.00 -7.90
N ALA A 218 -11.91 4.53 -8.16
CA ALA A 218 -11.45 4.31 -9.53
C ALA A 218 -12.22 3.18 -10.22
N GLU A 219 -12.52 2.09 -9.53
CA GLU A 219 -13.31 0.98 -10.09
C GLU A 219 -14.68 1.48 -10.60
N ALA A 220 -15.37 2.31 -9.79
CA ALA A 220 -16.65 2.91 -10.14
C ALA A 220 -16.51 3.93 -11.28
N ALA A 221 -15.55 4.86 -11.19
CA ALA A 221 -15.32 5.90 -12.20
C ALA A 221 -14.91 5.31 -13.55
N ALA A 222 -14.01 4.34 -13.57
CA ALA A 222 -13.56 3.66 -14.78
C ALA A 222 -14.70 2.91 -15.47
N GLY A 223 -15.62 2.32 -14.70
CA GLY A 223 -16.82 1.68 -15.25
C GLY A 223 -17.69 2.69 -15.99
N TYR A 224 -17.93 3.85 -15.36
CA TYR A 224 -18.69 4.95 -15.96
C TYR A 224 -18.02 5.49 -17.24
N VAL A 225 -16.70 5.72 -17.20
CA VAL A 225 -15.93 6.22 -18.35
C VAL A 225 -15.96 5.22 -19.51
N TYR A 226 -15.79 3.93 -19.23
CA TYR A 226 -15.85 2.90 -20.26
C TYR A 226 -17.24 2.85 -20.92
N ASP A 227 -18.30 2.86 -20.11
CA ASP A 227 -19.68 2.84 -20.62
C ASP A 227 -19.99 4.08 -21.47
N PHE A 228 -19.50 5.25 -21.05
CA PHE A 228 -19.61 6.47 -21.83
C PHE A 228 -18.90 6.35 -23.20
N ALA A 229 -17.67 5.83 -23.21
CA ALA A 229 -16.86 5.69 -24.42
C ALA A 229 -17.44 4.64 -25.39
N GLU A 230 -17.94 3.51 -24.87
CA GLU A 230 -18.62 2.49 -25.68
C GLU A 230 -19.93 3.01 -26.28
N GLY A 231 -20.64 3.87 -25.54
CA GLY A 231 -21.89 4.50 -25.98
C GLY A 231 -21.73 5.64 -26.99
N THR A 232 -20.55 6.28 -27.05
CA THR A 232 -20.29 7.38 -27.99
C THR A 232 -19.90 6.85 -29.37
N ARG A 233 -20.85 6.86 -30.32
CA ARG A 233 -20.50 6.70 -31.74
C ARG A 233 -20.08 8.04 -32.32
N PHE A 234 -18.79 8.20 -32.61
CA PHE A 234 -18.31 9.34 -33.38
C PHE A 234 -18.86 9.25 -34.81
N LYS A 235 -19.55 10.30 -35.28
CA LYS A 235 -19.86 10.43 -36.71
C LYS A 235 -18.55 10.57 -37.46
N SER A 236 -18.36 9.81 -38.54
CA SER A 236 -17.28 10.03 -39.48
C SER A 236 -17.36 11.47 -39.99
N MET A 237 -16.25 12.20 -39.92
CA MET A 237 -16.13 13.50 -40.58
C MET A 237 -16.27 13.27 -42.09
N PRO A 238 -16.97 14.13 -42.83
CA PRO A 238 -16.98 14.05 -44.29
C PRO A 238 -15.55 14.12 -44.81
N GLU A 239 -15.17 13.16 -45.65
CA GLU A 239 -13.89 13.21 -46.38
C GLU A 239 -13.87 14.49 -47.21
N VAL A 240 -13.04 15.45 -46.81
CA VAL A 240 -12.77 16.63 -47.65
C VAL A 240 -11.86 16.14 -48.77
N PHE A 241 -12.45 15.68 -49.86
CA PHE A 241 -11.74 15.52 -51.13
C PHE A 241 -11.35 16.93 -51.60
N THR A 242 -10.12 17.35 -51.29
CA THR A 242 -9.46 18.39 -52.07
C THR A 242 -9.27 17.83 -53.48
N GLN A 243 -10.16 18.21 -54.41
CA GLN A 243 -9.90 18.00 -55.82
C GLN A 243 -8.67 18.83 -56.23
N PRO A 244 -7.74 18.25 -57.00
CA PRO A 244 -6.51 18.93 -57.45
C PRO A 244 -6.80 20.10 -58.41
#